data_AF-A0A1D8KVV9-F1
#
_entry.id   AF-A0A1D8KVV9-F1
#
_cell.length_a   1.000
_cell.length_b   1.000
_cell.length_c   1.000
_cell.angle_alpha   90.00
_cell.angle_beta   90.00
_cell.angle_gamma   90.00
#
_symmetry.space_group_name_H-M   'P 1'
#
loop_
_entity.id
_entity.type
_entity.pdbx_description
1 polymer ?
#
loop_
_entity_poly.entity_id
_entity_poly.type
_entity_poly.pdbx_seq_one_letter_code
_entity_poly.pdbx_strand_id
1 'polypeptide(L)'
;MASSHILCHNNVFNLPQNSSRKSSLSSFSSHGSCSFGSKSRFAKTQFLKLLVSAKKQVEIVYDPDERINKWADEVDKQAPLSRLTLFSPCKINVFLRITNKREDGYHDLASLFHVISLGDVLKFSLSPSKTKDSLSTNAPGVPLDDRNLIIKALNLYRKKTGTDNYFWIHLDKKVPTGAGLGGGSSNAATALWAANQFSGGLATEKELQEWSSEIGSDIPFFFSQGAAYCTGRGEVVQDILPPVPLDIPMSLIKPQEACSTAEVYKRLRLDKTSNVDPLQLLDKISRDGISQDICINDLEPPAFEVLPSLKRLKQRIIAAGRGQYDAVFMSGSGSTIVGIGSPDPPQFIYDDEEYKDVFLSEANFLTREANQWYKEPASASATCSPPNDFSRDFSQSIE
;
A
#
# COMPACT_ATOMS: atom_id res chain seq x y z
N MET A 1 -7.80 63.64 -12.90
CA MET A 1 -7.43 64.43 -11.71
C MET A 1 -6.55 63.55 -10.83
N ALA A 2 -5.32 64.03 -10.56
CA ALA A 2 -4.25 63.56 -9.64
C ALA A 2 -3.84 62.07 -9.75
N SER A 3 -2.73 61.69 -10.42
CA SER A 3 -1.27 61.85 -10.09
C SER A 3 -0.84 61.00 -8.88
N SER A 4 0.23 60.19 -8.90
CA SER A 4 1.58 60.47 -9.43
C SER A 4 2.42 59.18 -9.66
N HIS A 5 3.30 59.24 -10.67
CA HIS A 5 4.45 58.37 -10.94
C HIS A 5 5.60 58.56 -9.93
N ILE A 6 6.55 57.59 -9.87
CA ILE A 6 8.01 57.79 -10.06
C ILE A 6 8.72 56.42 -10.24
N LEU A 7 9.72 56.43 -11.13
CA LEU A 7 10.57 55.35 -11.64
C LEU A 7 12.05 55.59 -11.24
N CYS A 8 12.89 54.56 -11.46
CA CYS A 8 14.37 54.57 -11.68
C CYS A 8 15.29 54.72 -10.44
N HIS A 9 16.53 54.19 -10.33
CA HIS A 9 17.44 53.32 -11.11
C HIS A 9 18.69 52.96 -10.24
N ASN A 10 19.36 51.84 -10.55
CA ASN A 10 20.81 51.50 -10.55
C ASN A 10 21.80 51.88 -9.42
N ASN A 11 22.61 50.88 -9.01
CA ASN A 11 24.10 50.82 -9.03
C ASN A 11 24.54 49.51 -8.29
N VAL A 12 25.17 48.49 -8.90
CA VAL A 12 26.58 48.35 -9.35
C VAL A 12 27.60 48.93 -8.37
N PHE A 13 28.40 48.07 -7.70
CA PHE A 13 29.83 48.28 -7.47
C PHE A 13 30.57 46.98 -7.10
N ASN A 14 31.84 46.93 -7.54
CA ASN A 14 32.76 45.81 -7.67
C ASN A 14 33.57 45.44 -6.39
N LEU A 15 34.15 44.23 -6.48
CA LEU A 15 35.29 43.58 -5.78
C LEU A 15 36.51 44.47 -5.39
N PRO A 16 37.40 43.98 -4.50
CA PRO A 16 38.66 43.31 -4.92
C PRO A 16 39.03 42.05 -4.09
N GLN A 17 39.44 40.93 -4.71
CA GLN A 17 40.82 40.44 -4.94
C GLN A 17 41.78 40.32 -3.73
N ASN A 18 42.23 39.09 -3.43
CA ASN A 18 43.64 38.65 -3.43
C ASN A 18 43.76 37.16 -2.97
N SER A 19 44.17 36.22 -3.83
CA SER A 19 45.54 35.78 -4.16
C SER A 19 46.19 34.94 -3.03
N SER A 20 46.32 33.61 -3.17
CA SER A 20 47.47 32.91 -3.79
C SER A 20 48.17 31.99 -2.77
N ARG A 21 48.35 30.70 -3.10
CA ARG A 21 49.65 30.07 -3.42
C ARG A 21 49.62 28.54 -3.34
N LYS A 22 50.23 27.95 -4.36
CA LYS A 22 50.68 26.55 -4.49
C LYS A 22 52.06 26.38 -3.83
N SER A 23 52.35 25.18 -3.31
CA SER A 23 53.63 24.42 -3.39
C SER A 23 53.55 23.27 -2.36
N SER A 24 53.49 21.98 -2.69
CA SER A 24 54.46 21.06 -3.33
C SER A 24 55.71 20.70 -2.51
N LEU A 25 55.81 19.39 -2.21
CA LEU A 25 57.00 18.51 -2.09
C LEU A 25 57.82 18.58 -0.77
N SER A 26 57.76 17.50 0.05
CA SER A 26 58.75 16.39 0.21
C SER A 26 59.88 16.75 1.17
N SER A 27 60.47 15.94 2.05
CA SER A 27 60.45 14.54 2.50
C SER A 27 61.36 14.56 3.76
N PHE A 28 61.17 13.78 4.83
CA PHE A 28 61.79 12.47 5.02
C PHE A 28 61.37 11.87 6.38
N SER A 29 61.47 10.55 6.41
CA SER A 29 61.06 9.52 7.36
C SER A 29 61.77 9.45 8.73
N SER A 30 61.10 8.83 9.71
CA SER A 30 61.54 7.51 10.24
C SER A 30 60.45 6.80 11.09
N HIS A 31 60.10 5.60 10.63
CA HIS A 31 59.71 4.35 11.30
C HIS A 31 58.75 4.29 12.51
N GLY A 32 57.74 3.43 12.35
CA GLY A 32 56.88 2.90 13.41
C GLY A 32 55.65 2.20 12.84
N SER A 33 55.84 0.97 12.36
CA SER A 33 54.85 0.10 11.68
C SER A 33 53.67 -0.32 12.55
N CYS A 34 52.46 -0.37 11.96
CA CYS A 34 51.45 -1.44 12.16
C CYS A 34 50.34 -1.27 11.11
N SER A 35 50.30 -2.17 10.11
CA SER A 35 49.31 -2.17 9.03
C SER A 35 48.21 -3.20 9.28
N PHE A 36 46.94 -2.80 9.17
CA PHE A 36 45.86 -3.69 8.73
C PHE A 36 44.92 -2.93 7.80
N GLY A 37 44.93 -3.31 6.52
CA GLY A 37 44.04 -2.77 5.51
C GLY A 37 42.64 -3.39 5.61
N SER A 38 41.63 -2.53 5.72
CA SER A 38 40.23 -2.91 5.49
C SER A 38 39.99 -2.99 3.98
N LYS A 39 40.11 -4.20 3.42
CA LYS A 39 39.45 -4.56 2.16
C LYS A 39 38.15 -5.26 2.53
N SER A 40 37.04 -4.56 2.33
CA SER A 40 35.70 -5.13 2.29
C SER A 40 35.68 -6.29 1.28
N ARG A 41 35.60 -7.52 1.80
CA ARG A 41 35.21 -8.71 1.04
C ARG A 41 33.82 -9.09 1.51
N PHE A 42 32.92 -9.22 0.55
CA PHE A 42 31.63 -9.92 0.70
C PHE A 42 31.83 -11.19 1.53
N ALA A 43 31.12 -11.28 2.66
CA ALA A 43 31.10 -12.47 3.48
C ALA A 43 30.36 -13.57 2.71
N LYS A 44 31.14 -14.49 2.13
CA LYS A 44 30.65 -15.80 1.69
C LYS A 44 30.06 -16.53 2.90
N THR A 45 28.89 -17.12 2.71
CA THR A 45 28.30 -18.16 3.56
C THR A 45 29.38 -19.15 3.98
N GLN A 46 29.66 -19.26 5.28
CA GLN A 46 30.67 -20.18 5.78
C GLN A 46 30.08 -21.59 5.84
N PHE A 47 30.54 -22.46 4.94
CA PHE A 47 30.30 -23.89 4.99
C PHE A 47 31.34 -24.56 5.90
N LEU A 48 30.92 -25.00 7.09
CA LEU A 48 31.72 -25.90 7.93
C LEU A 48 31.45 -27.35 7.51
N LYS A 49 32.40 -27.97 6.79
CA LYS A 49 32.40 -29.43 6.55
C LYS A 49 33.17 -30.11 7.68
N LEU A 50 32.43 -30.76 8.58
CA LEU A 50 32.97 -31.78 9.48
C LEU A 50 32.74 -33.16 8.86
N LEU A 51 33.82 -33.94 8.72
CA LEU A 51 33.76 -35.34 8.29
C LEU A 51 33.38 -36.20 9.49
N VAL A 52 32.16 -36.73 9.49
CA VAL A 52 31.72 -37.80 10.40
C VAL A 52 31.06 -38.90 9.58
N SER A 53 31.47 -40.13 9.87
CA SER A 53 31.06 -41.38 9.21
C SER A 53 29.55 -41.62 9.31
N ALA A 54 28.96 -42.04 8.18
CA ALA A 54 27.68 -42.71 7.97
C ALA A 54 26.55 -42.44 9.00
N LYS A 55 25.73 -41.41 8.76
CA LYS A 55 24.25 -41.38 8.92
C LYS A 55 23.72 -39.96 8.61
N LYS A 56 22.66 -39.90 7.79
CA LYS A 56 21.77 -38.76 7.47
C LYS A 56 22.41 -37.36 7.50
N GLN A 57 22.67 -36.80 6.31
CA GLN A 57 22.87 -35.35 6.16
C GLN A 57 21.57 -34.63 6.53
N VAL A 58 21.60 -33.90 7.65
CA VAL A 58 20.60 -32.89 7.99
C VAL A 58 21.21 -31.55 7.57
N GLU A 59 20.61 -30.93 6.56
CA GLU A 59 20.95 -29.58 6.14
C GLU A 59 20.31 -28.60 7.11
N ILE A 60 21.11 -28.05 8.03
CA ILE A 60 20.64 -27.02 8.96
C ILE A 60 20.79 -25.69 8.24
N VAL A 61 19.71 -25.23 7.61
CA VAL A 61 19.59 -23.85 7.12
C VAL A 61 19.44 -22.95 8.33
N TYR A 62 20.44 -22.11 8.58
CA TYR A 62 20.39 -21.13 9.66
C TYR A 62 19.71 -19.86 9.14
N ASP A 63 18.41 -19.72 9.43
CA ASP A 63 17.65 -18.49 9.23
C ASP A 63 17.57 -17.71 10.56
N PRO A 64 18.38 -16.66 10.73
CA PRO A 64 18.36 -15.86 11.95
C PRO A 64 17.02 -15.14 12.16
N ASP A 65 16.28 -14.82 11.10
CA ASP A 65 15.00 -14.11 11.19
C ASP A 65 13.89 -15.07 11.66
N GLU A 66 13.90 -16.32 11.17
CA GLU A 66 12.98 -17.37 11.64
C GLU A 66 13.22 -17.71 13.12
N ARG A 67 14.48 -17.71 13.57
CA ARG A 67 14.83 -17.94 14.98
C ARG A 67 14.45 -16.76 15.87
N ILE A 68 14.61 -15.53 15.39
CA ILE A 68 14.13 -14.33 16.08
C ILE A 68 12.62 -14.40 16.22
N ASN A 69 11.87 -14.75 15.16
CA ASN A 69 10.41 -14.93 15.18
C ASN A 69 9.98 -16.02 16.17
N LYS A 70 10.69 -17.15 16.21
CA LYS A 70 10.34 -18.28 17.10
C LYS A 70 10.62 -18.00 18.58
N TRP A 71 11.72 -17.31 18.89
CA TRP A 71 11.99 -16.87 20.27
C TRP A 71 11.10 -15.72 20.69
N ALA A 72 10.74 -14.87 19.74
CA ALA A 72 9.74 -13.85 19.88
C ALA A 72 8.40 -14.45 20.34
N ASP A 73 7.96 -15.56 19.77
CA ASP A 73 6.69 -16.23 20.11
C ASP A 73 6.68 -16.88 21.50
N GLU A 74 7.83 -17.38 21.99
CA GLU A 74 7.91 -18.05 23.31
C GLU A 74 7.90 -17.05 24.49
N VAL A 75 8.39 -15.82 24.28
CA VAL A 75 8.43 -14.75 25.29
C VAL A 75 7.06 -14.07 25.49
N ASP A 76 6.10 -14.28 24.56
CA ASP A 76 4.82 -13.56 24.48
C ASP A 76 3.75 -13.97 25.51
N LYS A 77 3.96 -15.00 26.33
CA LYS A 77 2.91 -15.48 27.25
C LYS A 77 2.61 -14.55 28.44
N GLN A 78 3.36 -13.46 28.67
CA GLN A 78 3.25 -12.67 29.90
C GLN A 78 3.34 -11.13 29.78
N ALA A 79 3.30 -10.51 28.58
CA ALA A 79 3.46 -9.06 28.43
C ALA A 79 2.17 -8.30 28.02
N PRO A 80 1.92 -7.08 28.54
CA PRO A 80 0.85 -6.21 28.05
C PRO A 80 1.26 -5.63 26.67
N LEU A 81 0.56 -6.09 25.62
CA LEU A 81 0.71 -5.69 24.21
C LEU A 81 2.18 -5.55 23.74
N SER A 82 2.95 -6.63 23.78
CA SER A 82 4.30 -6.68 23.18
C SER A 82 4.26 -6.55 21.65
N ARG A 83 3.18 -7.01 21.01
CA ARG A 83 3.02 -7.04 19.55
C ARG A 83 1.59 -6.75 19.08
N LEU A 84 1.50 -6.14 17.90
CA LEU A 84 0.25 -5.98 17.14
C LEU A 84 0.45 -6.50 15.72
N THR A 85 -0.47 -7.34 15.27
CA THR A 85 -0.58 -7.75 13.85
C THR A 85 -1.86 -7.15 13.30
N LEU A 86 -1.74 -6.32 12.28
CA LEU A 86 -2.86 -5.56 11.72
C LEU A 86 -2.98 -5.78 10.22
N PHE A 87 -4.22 -5.96 9.77
CA PHE A 87 -4.56 -5.99 8.35
C PHE A 87 -4.58 -4.57 7.78
N SER A 88 -3.99 -4.39 6.60
CA SER A 88 -3.91 -3.12 5.89
C SER A 88 -4.64 -3.28 4.55
N PRO A 89 -5.95 -2.99 4.50
CA PRO A 89 -6.77 -3.30 3.33
C PRO A 89 -6.47 -2.37 2.16
N CYS A 90 -6.84 -2.77 0.96
CA CYS A 90 -6.86 -1.93 -0.22
C CYS A 90 -8.17 -1.17 -0.35
N LYS A 91 -8.20 -0.26 -1.32
CA LYS A 91 -9.42 0.38 -1.80
C LYS A 91 -9.60 0.18 -3.30
N ILE A 92 -10.83 0.40 -3.75
CA ILE A 92 -11.12 0.70 -5.15
C ILE A 92 -11.82 2.06 -5.28
N ASN A 93 -11.72 2.64 -6.47
CA ASN A 93 -12.53 3.78 -6.88
C ASN A 93 -13.70 3.26 -7.71
N VAL A 94 -14.89 3.15 -7.11
CA VAL A 94 -16.07 2.67 -7.86
C VAL A 94 -16.38 3.62 -9.02
N PHE A 95 -16.25 4.92 -8.77
CA PHE A 95 -16.06 5.94 -9.81
C PHE A 95 -15.00 6.93 -9.36
N LEU A 96 -14.33 7.60 -10.29
CA LEU A 96 -13.36 8.66 -10.06
C LEU A 96 -13.53 9.74 -11.12
N ARG A 97 -13.92 10.93 -10.67
CA ARG A 97 -14.11 12.09 -11.53
C ARG A 97 -13.12 13.17 -11.19
N ILE A 98 -12.54 13.79 -12.20
CA ILE A 98 -11.69 14.97 -12.02
C ILE A 98 -12.53 16.21 -12.34
N THR A 99 -12.74 17.05 -11.33
CA THR A 99 -13.68 18.17 -11.41
C THR A 99 -12.99 19.49 -11.73
N ASN A 100 -11.74 19.68 -11.32
CA ASN A 100 -10.99 20.90 -11.62
C ASN A 100 -9.47 20.69 -11.53
N LYS A 101 -8.69 21.63 -12.07
CA LYS A 101 -7.25 21.75 -11.82
C LYS A 101 -7.01 22.87 -10.81
N ARG A 102 -6.16 22.60 -9.83
CA ARG A 102 -5.87 23.50 -8.72
C ARG A 102 -4.64 24.35 -8.99
N GLU A 103 -4.54 25.46 -8.28
CA GLU A 103 -3.38 26.36 -8.34
C GLU A 103 -2.11 25.73 -7.74
N ASP A 104 -2.28 24.80 -6.79
CA ASP A 104 -1.19 24.06 -6.13
C ASP A 104 -0.57 22.94 -7.00
N GLY A 105 -1.02 22.79 -8.25
CA GLY A 105 -0.54 21.78 -9.19
C GLY A 105 -1.23 20.41 -9.08
N TYR A 106 -2.15 20.23 -8.12
CA TYR A 106 -3.00 19.04 -8.02
C TYR A 106 -4.31 19.21 -8.81
N HIS A 107 -5.19 18.22 -8.70
CA HIS A 107 -6.52 18.24 -9.28
C HIS A 107 -7.56 18.00 -8.18
N ASP A 108 -8.69 18.71 -8.29
CA ASP A 108 -9.86 18.37 -7.50
C ASP A 108 -10.52 17.14 -8.12
N LEU A 109 -10.90 16.20 -7.27
CA LEU A 109 -11.58 14.97 -7.63
C LEU A 109 -12.84 14.78 -6.80
N ALA A 110 -13.72 13.93 -7.30
CA ALA A 110 -14.89 13.41 -6.61
C ALA A 110 -15.00 11.92 -6.92
N SER A 111 -15.05 11.09 -5.89
CA SER A 111 -14.93 9.64 -6.06
C SER A 111 -15.63 8.89 -4.94
N LEU A 112 -16.32 7.80 -5.28
CA LEU A 112 -16.73 6.82 -4.30
C LEU A 112 -15.57 5.84 -4.08
N PHE A 113 -14.95 5.92 -2.90
CA PHE A 113 -13.95 4.96 -2.48
C PHE A 113 -14.64 3.85 -1.68
N HIS A 114 -14.21 2.61 -1.89
CA HIS A 114 -14.63 1.49 -1.06
C HIS A 114 -13.43 0.61 -0.69
N VAL A 115 -13.31 0.27 0.59
CA VAL A 115 -12.33 -0.70 1.08
C VAL A 115 -12.69 -2.08 0.59
N ILE A 116 -11.68 -2.88 0.27
CA ILE A 116 -11.82 -4.24 -0.23
C ILE A 116 -11.03 -5.24 0.61
N SER A 117 -11.38 -6.52 0.48
CA SER A 117 -10.81 -7.64 1.24
C SER A 117 -9.36 -8.01 0.89
N LEU A 118 -8.80 -7.47 -0.20
CA LEU A 118 -7.37 -7.59 -0.50
C LEU A 118 -6.57 -6.59 0.36
N GLY A 119 -5.47 -7.02 0.97
CA GLY A 119 -4.61 -6.12 1.74
C GLY A 119 -3.27 -6.73 2.11
N ASP A 120 -2.41 -5.91 2.70
CA ASP A 120 -1.14 -6.31 3.30
C ASP A 120 -1.34 -6.65 4.79
N VAL A 121 -0.33 -7.24 5.43
CA VAL A 121 -0.31 -7.45 6.88
C VAL A 121 0.92 -6.76 7.47
N LEU A 122 0.72 -5.96 8.51
CA LEU A 122 1.80 -5.31 9.25
C LEU A 122 1.90 -5.89 10.66
N LYS A 123 3.12 -6.30 11.02
CA LYS A 123 3.46 -6.74 12.37
C LYS A 123 4.29 -5.65 13.03
N PHE A 124 3.90 -5.24 14.22
CA PHE A 124 4.54 -4.21 15.02
C PHE A 124 4.96 -4.74 16.37
N SER A 125 6.11 -4.29 16.86
CA SER A 125 6.50 -4.38 18.26
C SER A 125 7.25 -3.12 18.66
N LEU A 126 7.27 -2.81 19.95
CA LEU A 126 8.12 -1.73 20.44
C LEU A 126 9.60 -2.07 20.18
N SER A 127 10.34 -1.08 19.70
CA SER A 127 11.78 -1.18 19.55
C SER A 127 12.46 -0.86 20.87
N PRO A 128 13.49 -1.64 21.28
CA PRO A 128 14.38 -1.22 22.36
C PRO A 128 15.24 -0.01 21.96
N SER A 129 15.36 0.29 20.65
CA SER A 129 16.00 1.51 20.16
C SER A 129 15.10 2.73 20.40
N LYS A 130 15.67 3.81 20.91
CA LYS A 130 14.99 5.11 21.09
C LYS A 130 15.39 6.16 20.04
N THR A 131 15.92 5.70 18.90
CA THR A 131 16.50 6.61 17.89
C THR A 131 16.00 6.38 16.47
N LYS A 132 15.48 5.19 16.14
CA LYS A 132 14.99 4.87 14.80
C LYS A 132 14.03 3.70 14.82
N ASP A 133 13.08 3.74 13.90
CA ASP A 133 12.25 2.60 13.54
C ASP A 133 13.06 1.61 12.68
N SER A 134 12.69 0.33 12.74
CA SER A 134 13.28 -0.72 11.91
C SER A 134 12.18 -1.36 11.07
N LEU A 135 12.22 -1.16 9.76
CA LEU A 135 11.24 -1.71 8.82
C LEU A 135 11.87 -2.82 7.96
N SER A 136 11.20 -3.96 7.87
CA SER A 136 11.51 -5.04 6.93
C SER A 136 10.27 -5.41 6.11
N THR A 137 10.47 -6.09 4.97
CA THR A 137 9.38 -6.62 4.14
C THR A 137 9.82 -7.85 3.36
N ASN A 138 8.87 -8.70 2.97
CA ASN A 138 9.08 -9.80 2.03
C ASN A 138 9.14 -9.35 0.56
N ALA A 139 8.72 -8.12 0.24
CA ALA A 139 8.67 -7.65 -1.15
C ALA A 139 9.93 -6.85 -1.54
N PRO A 140 10.65 -7.25 -2.60
CA PRO A 140 11.80 -6.49 -3.08
C PRO A 140 11.37 -5.12 -3.65
N GLY A 141 12.26 -4.13 -3.54
CA GLY A 141 12.05 -2.80 -4.13
C GLY A 141 11.18 -1.84 -3.33
N VAL A 142 10.56 -2.30 -2.22
CA VAL A 142 9.90 -1.41 -1.26
C VAL A 142 10.97 -0.65 -0.46
N PRO A 143 10.96 0.69 -0.43
CA PRO A 143 11.91 1.45 0.39
C PRO A 143 11.76 1.08 1.87
N LEU A 144 12.88 0.92 2.59
CA LEU A 144 12.88 0.63 4.04
C LEU A 144 13.30 1.85 4.88
N ASP A 145 13.42 3.01 4.24
CA ASP A 145 13.89 4.28 4.82
C ASP A 145 12.77 5.33 4.87
N ASP A 146 13.13 6.60 5.11
CA ASP A 146 12.20 7.73 5.22
C ASP A 146 11.37 8.01 3.96
N ARG A 147 11.66 7.35 2.84
CA ARG A 147 10.80 7.40 1.65
C ARG A 147 9.53 6.57 1.84
N ASN A 148 9.54 5.56 2.71
CA ASN A 148 8.38 4.70 2.98
C ASN A 148 7.30 5.44 3.78
N LEU A 149 6.04 5.32 3.35
CA LEU A 149 4.92 5.99 4.01
C LEU A 149 4.67 5.49 5.44
N ILE A 150 5.03 4.23 5.78
CA ILE A 150 4.99 3.71 7.15
C ILE A 150 5.91 4.54 8.05
N ILE A 151 7.17 4.75 7.62
CA ILE A 151 8.15 5.52 8.39
C ILE A 151 7.71 6.98 8.51
N LYS A 152 7.18 7.57 7.44
CA LYS A 152 6.62 8.94 7.48
C LYS A 152 5.44 9.06 8.44
N ALA A 153 4.55 8.07 8.47
CA ALA A 153 3.43 8.01 9.41
C ALA A 153 3.90 7.96 10.87
N LEU A 154 4.85 7.08 11.20
CA LEU A 154 5.40 6.98 12.56
C LEU A 154 6.13 8.27 12.99
N ASN A 155 6.90 8.88 12.08
CA ASN A 155 7.53 10.18 12.30
C ASN A 155 6.50 11.30 12.55
N LEU A 156 5.43 11.34 11.75
CA LEU A 156 4.35 12.31 11.91
C LEU A 156 3.64 12.11 13.26
N TYR A 157 3.30 10.87 13.62
CA TYR A 157 2.65 10.56 14.88
C TYR A 157 3.48 11.02 16.07
N ARG A 158 4.79 10.72 16.09
CA ARG A 158 5.71 11.22 17.13
C ARG A 158 5.74 12.75 17.19
N LYS A 159 5.82 13.41 16.03
CA LYS A 159 5.82 14.88 15.95
C LYS A 159 4.54 15.49 16.55
N LYS A 160 3.38 14.86 16.34
CA LYS A 160 2.07 15.36 16.82
C LYS A 160 1.82 15.09 18.30
N THR A 161 2.32 13.96 18.81
CA THR A 161 2.02 13.48 20.17
C THR A 161 3.13 13.67 21.18
N GLY A 162 4.37 13.95 20.74
CA GLY A 162 5.55 14.02 21.59
C GLY A 162 6.04 12.65 22.12
N THR A 163 5.47 11.54 21.62
CA THR A 163 5.91 10.20 22.02
C THR A 163 7.34 9.90 21.57
N ASP A 164 8.06 9.10 22.35
CA ASP A 164 9.42 8.63 22.07
C ASP A 164 9.45 7.13 21.70
N ASN A 165 8.31 6.61 21.26
CA ASN A 165 8.16 5.22 20.86
C ASN A 165 8.66 5.01 19.43
N TYR A 166 9.51 4.01 19.29
CA TYR A 166 9.98 3.51 18.00
C TYR A 166 9.59 2.05 17.88
N PHE A 167 9.53 1.55 16.66
CA PHE A 167 8.95 0.27 16.35
C PHE A 167 9.88 -0.60 15.53
N TRP A 168 9.77 -1.90 15.76
CA TRP A 168 10.12 -2.89 14.74
C TRP A 168 8.86 -3.20 13.96
N ILE A 169 8.94 -3.11 12.64
CA ILE A 169 7.85 -3.31 11.72
C ILE A 169 8.25 -4.35 10.70
N HIS A 170 7.42 -5.35 10.49
CA HIS A 170 7.50 -6.22 9.33
C HIS A 170 6.25 -6.05 8.48
N LEU A 171 6.44 -5.69 7.21
CA LEU A 171 5.39 -5.59 6.20
C LEU A 171 5.38 -6.87 5.36
N ASP A 172 4.36 -7.69 5.55
CA ASP A 172 4.02 -8.77 4.63
C ASP A 172 3.16 -8.20 3.50
N LYS A 173 3.81 -7.95 2.37
CA LYS A 173 3.25 -7.25 1.23
C LYS A 173 2.69 -8.23 0.20
N LYS A 174 1.36 -8.30 0.14
CA LYS A 174 0.60 -9.06 -0.86
C LYS A 174 0.19 -8.17 -2.04
N VAL A 175 -0.06 -6.89 -1.76
CA VAL A 175 -0.57 -5.92 -2.73
C VAL A 175 0.57 -5.43 -3.63
N PRO A 176 0.47 -5.61 -4.96
CA PRO A 176 1.49 -5.12 -5.88
C PRO A 176 1.69 -3.61 -5.79
N THR A 177 2.93 -3.15 -5.91
CA THR A 177 3.24 -1.72 -6.01
C THR A 177 2.68 -1.15 -7.33
N GLY A 178 2.21 0.10 -7.28
CA GLY A 178 1.68 0.78 -8.48
C GLY A 178 0.36 0.20 -9.02
N ALA A 179 -0.41 -0.52 -8.19
CA ALA A 179 -1.67 -1.14 -8.59
C ALA A 179 -2.87 -0.17 -8.67
N GLY A 180 -2.76 1.05 -8.13
CA GLY A 180 -3.90 1.99 -8.03
C GLY A 180 -4.87 1.68 -6.87
N LEU A 181 -4.56 0.65 -6.06
CA LEU A 181 -5.38 0.15 -4.97
C LEU A 181 -5.12 0.80 -3.59
N GLY A 182 -4.25 1.80 -3.53
CA GLY A 182 -3.97 2.53 -2.28
C GLY A 182 -3.18 1.74 -1.21
N GLY A 183 -2.55 0.62 -1.55
CA GLY A 183 -1.87 -0.24 -0.55
C GLY A 183 -0.83 0.50 0.31
N GLY A 184 0.04 1.32 -0.28
CA GLY A 184 1.01 2.11 0.49
C GLY A 184 0.36 3.14 1.41
N SER A 185 -0.75 3.74 0.98
CA SER A 185 -1.53 4.68 1.79
C SER A 185 -2.20 3.97 2.97
N SER A 186 -2.75 2.77 2.73
CA SER A 186 -3.29 1.91 3.78
C SER A 186 -2.23 1.50 4.80
N ASN A 187 -1.02 1.16 4.35
CA ASN A 187 0.07 0.78 5.25
C ASN A 187 0.43 1.94 6.19
N ALA A 188 0.38 3.18 5.68
CA ALA A 188 0.62 4.39 6.46
C ALA A 188 -0.49 4.65 7.50
N ALA A 189 -1.77 4.53 7.10
CA ALA A 189 -2.90 4.65 8.02
C ALA A 189 -2.84 3.58 9.13
N THR A 190 -2.53 2.34 8.75
CA THR A 190 -2.35 1.22 9.68
C THR A 190 -1.20 1.49 10.67
N ALA A 191 -0.12 2.13 10.23
CA ALA A 191 0.99 2.50 11.09
C ALA A 191 0.63 3.62 12.08
N LEU A 192 -0.13 4.64 11.64
CA LEU A 192 -0.68 5.67 12.54
C LEU A 192 -1.59 5.05 13.60
N TRP A 193 -2.48 4.15 13.18
CA TRP A 193 -3.36 3.41 14.07
C TRP A 193 -2.56 2.59 15.10
N ALA A 194 -1.59 1.79 14.64
CA ALA A 194 -0.75 0.97 15.51
C ALA A 194 -0.01 1.82 16.56
N ALA A 195 0.64 2.91 16.13
CA ALA A 195 1.36 3.81 17.02
C ALA A 195 0.46 4.42 18.09
N ASN A 196 -0.79 4.74 17.73
CA ASN A 196 -1.79 5.22 18.67
C ASN A 196 -2.17 4.15 19.71
N GLN A 197 -2.39 2.92 19.28
CA GLN A 197 -2.69 1.80 20.18
C GLN A 197 -1.55 1.55 21.18
N PHE A 198 -0.28 1.51 20.71
CA PHE A 198 0.88 1.36 21.61
C PHE A 198 1.08 2.53 22.58
N SER A 199 0.50 3.70 22.29
CA SER A 199 0.58 4.88 23.14
C SER A 199 -0.62 5.03 24.08
N GLY A 200 -1.53 4.04 24.11
CA GLY A 200 -2.74 4.10 24.93
C GLY A 200 -3.83 5.02 24.36
N GLY A 201 -3.84 5.26 23.05
CA GLY A 201 -4.90 6.04 22.38
C GLY A 201 -4.83 7.55 22.64
N LEU A 202 -3.62 8.14 22.55
CA LEU A 202 -3.42 9.58 22.78
C LEU A 202 -4.18 10.48 21.80
N ALA A 203 -4.39 10.00 20.58
CA ALA A 203 -5.12 10.70 19.54
C ALA A 203 -6.48 10.04 19.28
N THR A 204 -7.48 10.86 19.00
CA THR A 204 -8.76 10.40 18.47
C THR A 204 -8.59 9.92 17.03
N GLU A 205 -9.50 9.06 16.56
CA GLU A 205 -9.51 8.59 15.17
C GLU A 205 -9.64 9.74 14.16
N LYS A 206 -10.41 10.77 14.51
CA LYS A 206 -10.55 12.00 13.72
C LYS A 206 -9.21 12.75 13.59
N GLU A 207 -8.46 12.89 14.68
CA GLU A 207 -7.13 13.53 14.62
C GLU A 207 -6.16 12.72 13.76
N LEU A 208 -6.16 11.39 13.87
CA LEU A 208 -5.34 10.53 13.01
C LEU A 208 -5.71 10.71 11.53
N GLN A 209 -7.01 10.74 11.23
CA GLN A 209 -7.52 11.00 9.88
C GLN A 209 -7.04 12.36 9.35
N GLU A 210 -7.19 13.43 10.13
CA GLU A 210 -6.77 14.79 9.76
C GLU A 210 -5.26 14.87 9.52
N TRP A 211 -4.43 14.34 10.44
CA TRP A 211 -2.96 14.38 10.29
C TRP A 211 -2.50 13.59 9.08
N SER A 212 -3.15 12.47 8.79
CA SER A 212 -2.74 11.59 7.70
C SER A 212 -2.81 12.26 6.31
N SER A 213 -3.61 13.32 6.16
CA SER A 213 -3.66 14.12 4.93
C SER A 213 -2.35 14.84 4.60
N GLU A 214 -1.47 15.06 5.58
CA GLU A 214 -0.15 15.70 5.40
C GLU A 214 0.83 14.80 4.61
N ILE A 215 0.63 13.48 4.65
CA ILE A 215 1.53 12.50 4.04
C ILE A 215 0.97 11.88 2.76
N GLY A 216 -0.34 11.94 2.53
CA GLY A 216 -0.95 11.45 1.29
C GLY A 216 -2.47 11.57 1.25
N SER A 217 -3.01 11.92 0.09
CA SER A 217 -4.45 12.22 -0.08
C SER A 217 -5.37 11.02 0.13
N ASP A 218 -4.92 9.80 -0.17
CA ASP A 218 -5.71 8.58 -0.01
C ASP A 218 -5.66 8.03 1.45
N ILE A 219 -4.76 8.53 2.29
CA ILE A 219 -4.54 7.95 3.64
C ILE A 219 -5.73 8.22 4.59
N PRO A 220 -6.32 9.43 4.61
CA PRO A 220 -7.51 9.71 5.43
C PRO A 220 -8.68 8.75 5.18
N PHE A 221 -8.83 8.25 3.95
CA PHE A 221 -9.92 7.32 3.60
C PHE A 221 -9.86 6.02 4.40
N PHE A 222 -8.68 5.52 4.76
CA PHE A 222 -8.57 4.29 5.55
C PHE A 222 -8.99 4.47 7.01
N PHE A 223 -9.28 5.71 7.44
CA PHE A 223 -9.97 6.00 8.70
C PHE A 223 -11.51 6.10 8.53
N SER A 224 -12.06 5.81 7.36
CA SER A 224 -13.51 5.69 7.11
C SER A 224 -14.11 4.41 7.71
N GLN A 225 -15.42 4.24 7.60
CA GLN A 225 -16.14 3.00 7.93
C GLN A 225 -16.14 1.97 6.79
N GLY A 226 -15.50 2.26 5.66
CA GLY A 226 -15.34 1.32 4.53
C GLY A 226 -15.84 1.88 3.19
N ALA A 227 -16.90 2.67 3.20
CA ALA A 227 -17.41 3.37 2.02
C ALA A 227 -17.45 4.88 2.29
N ALA A 228 -16.89 5.67 1.38
CA ALA A 228 -16.90 7.11 1.53
C ALA A 228 -16.95 7.83 0.18
N TYR A 229 -17.65 8.96 0.17
CA TYR A 229 -17.55 9.93 -0.91
C TYR A 229 -16.40 10.88 -0.61
N CYS A 230 -15.34 10.80 -1.42
CA CYS A 230 -14.10 11.54 -1.23
C CYS A 230 -14.00 12.69 -2.22
N THR A 231 -13.63 13.87 -1.73
CA THR A 231 -13.45 15.11 -2.52
C THR A 231 -12.11 15.80 -2.22
N GLY A 232 -11.88 16.98 -2.80
CA GLY A 232 -10.58 17.65 -2.76
C GLY A 232 -9.58 16.90 -3.64
N ARG A 233 -8.41 16.57 -3.13
CA ARG A 233 -7.46 15.63 -3.75
C ARG A 233 -7.76 14.17 -3.38
N GLY A 234 -8.85 13.91 -2.66
CA GLY A 234 -9.22 12.63 -2.04
C GLY A 234 -9.17 12.63 -0.51
N GLU A 235 -8.61 13.68 0.11
CA GLU A 235 -8.41 13.80 1.55
C GLU A 235 -9.67 14.24 2.32
N VAL A 236 -10.64 14.83 1.63
CA VAL A 236 -11.92 15.23 2.25
C VAL A 236 -12.86 14.04 2.19
N VAL A 237 -12.94 13.30 3.30
CA VAL A 237 -13.66 12.04 3.41
C VAL A 237 -15.03 12.28 4.04
N GLN A 238 -16.09 11.91 3.32
CA GLN A 238 -17.45 11.84 3.86
C GLN A 238 -17.88 10.38 3.91
N ASP A 239 -17.95 9.81 5.11
CA ASP A 239 -18.49 8.46 5.33
C ASP A 239 -19.91 8.35 4.77
N ILE A 240 -20.18 7.23 4.11
CA ILE A 240 -21.53 6.86 3.67
C ILE A 240 -21.80 5.42 4.06
N LEU A 241 -23.09 5.06 4.15
CA LEU A 241 -23.45 3.64 4.22
C LEU A 241 -23.03 2.94 2.91
N PRO A 242 -22.62 1.66 2.97
CA PRO A 242 -22.29 0.90 1.77
C PRO A 242 -23.46 0.98 0.78
N PRO A 243 -23.25 1.55 -0.43
CA PRO A 243 -24.34 1.73 -1.39
C PRO A 243 -24.72 0.42 -2.10
N VAL A 244 -23.97 -0.65 -1.83
CA VAL A 244 -24.16 -1.99 -2.40
C VAL A 244 -23.89 -3.09 -1.35
N PRO A 245 -24.44 -4.30 -1.54
CA PRO A 245 -24.10 -5.46 -0.72
C PRO A 245 -22.60 -5.74 -0.66
N LEU A 246 -22.13 -6.19 0.51
CA LEU A 246 -20.69 -6.41 0.75
C LEU A 246 -20.16 -7.70 0.12
N ASP A 247 -21.05 -8.64 -0.16
CA ASP A 247 -20.78 -9.97 -0.72
C ASP A 247 -20.77 -10.00 -2.25
N ILE A 248 -20.82 -8.85 -2.92
CA ILE A 248 -20.62 -8.77 -4.37
C ILE A 248 -19.16 -9.14 -4.68
N PRO A 249 -18.91 -10.24 -5.41
CA PRO A 249 -17.57 -10.66 -5.74
C PRO A 249 -16.96 -9.76 -6.81
N MET A 250 -15.64 -9.59 -6.74
CA MET A 250 -14.89 -8.92 -7.79
C MET A 250 -13.56 -9.61 -8.08
N SER A 251 -13.16 -9.55 -9.34
CA SER A 251 -11.88 -10.02 -9.83
C SER A 251 -10.93 -8.84 -10.05
N LEU A 252 -9.76 -8.88 -9.41
CA LEU A 252 -8.70 -7.88 -9.54
C LEU A 252 -7.61 -8.42 -10.45
N ILE A 253 -7.41 -7.75 -11.58
CA ILE A 253 -6.51 -8.18 -12.64
C ILE A 253 -5.47 -7.07 -12.85
N LYS A 254 -4.24 -7.31 -12.37
CA LYS A 254 -3.15 -6.31 -12.40
C LYS A 254 -1.98 -6.84 -13.25
N PRO A 255 -1.69 -6.23 -14.41
CA PRO A 255 -0.53 -6.59 -15.21
C PRO A 255 0.78 -6.22 -14.50
N GLN A 256 1.91 -6.81 -14.89
CA GLN A 256 3.19 -6.53 -14.23
C GLN A 256 3.56 -5.04 -14.29
N GLU A 257 3.28 -4.38 -15.41
CA GLU A 257 3.55 -2.98 -15.61
C GLU A 257 2.73 -2.10 -14.66
N ALA A 258 3.41 -1.15 -14.02
CA ALA A 258 2.78 -0.11 -13.23
C ALA A 258 2.53 1.14 -14.09
N CYS A 259 1.43 1.84 -13.82
CA CYS A 259 1.18 3.16 -14.39
C CYS A 259 1.68 4.22 -13.41
N SER A 260 2.60 5.10 -13.83
CA SER A 260 3.05 6.19 -12.97
C SER A 260 1.93 7.20 -12.77
N THR A 261 1.43 7.33 -11.54
CA THR A 261 0.35 8.28 -11.19
C THR A 261 0.66 9.69 -11.69
N ALA A 262 1.89 10.17 -11.49
CA ALA A 262 2.30 11.50 -11.94
C ALA A 262 2.21 11.65 -13.47
N GLU A 263 2.58 10.61 -14.22
CA GLU A 263 2.59 10.62 -15.68
C GLU A 263 1.18 10.49 -16.28
N VAL A 264 0.27 9.80 -15.59
CA VAL A 264 -1.16 9.75 -15.91
C VAL A 264 -1.78 11.13 -15.71
N TYR A 265 -1.59 11.76 -14.54
CA TYR A 265 -2.10 13.10 -14.27
C TYR A 265 -1.51 14.16 -15.23
N LYS A 266 -0.26 14.00 -15.65
CA LYS A 266 0.38 14.90 -16.64
C LYS A 266 -0.29 14.83 -18.03
N ARG A 267 -0.81 13.67 -18.42
CA ARG A 267 -1.56 13.49 -19.68
C ARG A 267 -3.05 13.82 -19.56
N LEU A 268 -3.55 14.05 -18.35
CA LEU A 268 -4.95 14.36 -18.14
C LEU A 268 -5.37 15.63 -18.90
N ARG A 269 -6.50 15.53 -19.57
CA ARG A 269 -7.13 16.59 -20.35
C ARG A 269 -8.53 16.82 -19.78
N LEU A 270 -8.71 17.89 -18.99
CA LEU A 270 -10.00 18.21 -18.36
C LEU A 270 -11.13 18.42 -19.37
N ASP A 271 -10.81 18.88 -20.58
CA ASP A 271 -11.78 19.03 -21.68
C ASP A 271 -12.29 17.68 -22.23
N LYS A 272 -11.65 16.57 -21.85
CA LYS A 272 -11.99 15.21 -22.29
C LYS A 272 -12.50 14.32 -21.16
N THR A 273 -12.63 14.84 -19.95
CA THR A 273 -13.24 14.07 -18.86
C THR A 273 -14.75 13.97 -19.07
N SER A 274 -15.40 13.04 -18.37
CA SER A 274 -16.85 12.97 -18.41
C SER A 274 -17.48 14.27 -17.89
N ASN A 275 -18.73 14.54 -18.28
CA ASN A 275 -19.52 15.68 -17.78
C ASN A 275 -20.60 15.25 -16.78
N VAL A 276 -20.69 13.96 -16.44
CA VAL A 276 -21.71 13.47 -15.49
C VAL A 276 -21.41 14.03 -14.10
N ASP A 277 -22.44 14.45 -13.37
CA ASP A 277 -22.27 14.90 -11.99
C ASP A 277 -21.93 13.70 -11.08
N PRO A 278 -20.83 13.72 -10.31
CA PRO A 278 -20.49 12.66 -9.37
C PRO A 278 -21.59 12.34 -8.35
N LEU A 279 -22.41 13.32 -7.95
CA LEU A 279 -23.53 13.08 -7.05
C LEU A 279 -24.66 12.29 -7.72
N GLN A 280 -24.85 12.44 -9.03
CA GLN A 280 -25.78 11.61 -9.79
C GLN A 280 -25.29 10.16 -9.89
N LEU A 281 -23.96 9.94 -10.01
CA LEU A 281 -23.39 8.60 -9.97
C LEU A 281 -23.62 7.95 -8.60
N LEU A 282 -23.43 8.70 -7.51
CA LEU A 282 -23.65 8.24 -6.14
C LEU A 282 -25.11 7.87 -5.87
N ASP A 283 -26.04 8.72 -6.31
CA ASP A 283 -27.47 8.46 -6.21
C ASP A 283 -27.89 7.25 -7.05
N LYS A 284 -27.33 7.10 -8.25
CA LYS A 284 -27.61 5.97 -9.12
C LYS A 284 -27.14 4.64 -8.53
N ILE A 285 -25.92 4.57 -7.99
CA ILE A 285 -25.43 3.32 -7.37
C ILE A 285 -26.28 2.89 -6.18
N SER A 286 -26.76 3.86 -5.40
CA SER A 286 -27.59 3.59 -4.21
C SER A 286 -28.99 3.08 -4.58
N ARG A 287 -29.49 3.45 -5.76
CA ARG A 287 -30.81 3.04 -6.27
C ARG A 287 -30.78 1.74 -7.08
N ASP A 288 -29.81 1.64 -7.98
CA ASP A 288 -29.80 0.63 -9.05
C ASP A 288 -28.67 -0.40 -8.89
N GLY A 289 -27.77 -0.22 -7.92
CA GLY A 289 -26.57 -1.04 -7.74
C GLY A 289 -25.44 -0.66 -8.70
N ILE A 290 -24.39 -1.49 -8.76
CA ILE A 290 -23.23 -1.26 -9.64
C ILE A 290 -23.57 -1.61 -11.07
N SER A 291 -23.16 -0.75 -12.00
CA SER A 291 -23.29 -0.96 -13.44
C SER A 291 -22.18 -0.23 -14.20
N GLN A 292 -21.90 -0.66 -15.42
CA GLN A 292 -20.80 -0.14 -16.23
C GLN A 292 -20.80 1.39 -16.42
N ASP A 293 -21.96 2.02 -16.51
CA ASP A 293 -22.07 3.46 -16.73
C ASP A 293 -21.89 4.30 -15.46
N ILE A 294 -21.97 3.66 -14.29
CA ILE A 294 -21.60 4.26 -13.00
C ILE A 294 -20.08 4.26 -12.84
N CYS A 295 -19.43 3.17 -13.25
CA CYS A 295 -17.99 2.93 -13.05
C CYS A 295 -17.10 3.73 -14.00
N ILE A 296 -17.22 5.06 -13.92
CA ILE A 296 -16.45 6.03 -14.68
C ILE A 296 -15.16 6.34 -13.92
N ASN A 297 -14.02 6.24 -14.60
CA ASN A 297 -12.75 6.73 -14.10
C ASN A 297 -12.10 7.65 -15.13
N ASP A 298 -12.08 8.96 -14.85
CA ASP A 298 -11.51 9.98 -15.73
C ASP A 298 -9.99 9.83 -15.95
N LEU A 299 -9.31 9.02 -15.15
CA LEU A 299 -7.89 8.68 -15.34
C LEU A 299 -7.68 7.50 -16.29
N GLU A 300 -8.72 6.78 -16.73
CA GLU A 300 -8.58 5.69 -17.70
C GLU A 300 -8.03 6.17 -19.05
N PRO A 301 -8.60 7.19 -19.72
CA PRO A 301 -8.07 7.66 -20.99
C PRO A 301 -6.58 8.02 -20.95
N PRO A 302 -6.08 8.87 -20.01
CA PRO A 302 -4.65 9.14 -19.94
C PRO A 302 -3.81 7.92 -19.51
N ALA A 303 -4.32 7.02 -18.65
CA ALA A 303 -3.62 5.80 -18.31
C ALA A 303 -3.44 4.87 -19.52
N PHE A 304 -4.43 4.81 -20.41
CA PHE A 304 -4.35 4.06 -21.67
C PHE A 304 -3.39 4.70 -22.70
N GLU A 305 -3.16 6.02 -22.61
CA GLU A 305 -2.10 6.67 -23.38
C GLU A 305 -0.70 6.35 -22.83
N VAL A 306 -0.55 6.27 -21.50
CA VAL A 306 0.71 5.87 -20.85
C VAL A 306 1.03 4.40 -21.09
N LEU A 307 0.02 3.53 -20.95
CA LEU A 307 0.15 2.07 -21.04
C LEU A 307 -0.93 1.49 -21.98
N PRO A 308 -0.72 1.51 -23.31
CA PRO A 308 -1.71 1.03 -24.28
C PRO A 308 -2.08 -0.46 -24.12
N SER A 309 -1.20 -1.29 -23.56
CA SER A 309 -1.49 -2.69 -23.23
C SER A 309 -2.63 -2.81 -22.22
N LEU A 310 -2.76 -1.87 -21.28
CA LEU A 310 -3.82 -1.86 -20.29
C LEU A 310 -5.21 -1.67 -20.92
N LYS A 311 -5.30 -0.83 -21.96
CA LYS A 311 -6.53 -0.67 -22.76
C LYS A 311 -6.93 -1.97 -23.45
N ARG A 312 -5.96 -2.64 -24.08
CA ARG A 312 -6.19 -3.94 -24.74
C ARG A 312 -6.65 -4.98 -23.74
N LEU A 313 -6.00 -5.05 -22.58
CA LEU A 313 -6.41 -5.94 -21.48
C LEU A 313 -7.86 -5.70 -21.05
N LYS A 314 -8.23 -4.45 -20.73
CA LYS A 314 -9.61 -4.10 -20.36
C LYS A 314 -10.62 -4.51 -21.45
N GLN A 315 -10.32 -4.22 -22.71
CA GLN A 315 -11.21 -4.57 -23.83
C GLN A 315 -11.38 -6.09 -23.99
N ARG A 316 -10.30 -6.86 -23.82
CA ARG A 316 -10.35 -8.32 -23.85
C ARG A 316 -11.15 -8.89 -22.68
N ILE A 317 -10.98 -8.33 -21.47
CA ILE A 317 -11.78 -8.72 -20.28
C ILE A 317 -13.27 -8.50 -20.54
N ILE A 318 -13.67 -7.33 -21.07
CA ILE A 318 -15.07 -7.04 -21.40
C ILE A 318 -15.62 -8.01 -22.45
N ALA A 319 -14.83 -8.30 -23.50
CA ALA A 319 -15.27 -9.19 -24.57
C ALA A 319 -15.44 -10.64 -24.10
N ALA A 320 -14.50 -11.14 -23.30
CA ALA A 320 -14.49 -12.53 -22.81
C ALA A 320 -15.45 -12.75 -21.63
N GLY A 321 -15.61 -11.75 -20.74
CA GLY A 321 -16.46 -11.80 -19.56
C GLY A 321 -17.91 -11.33 -19.80
N ARG A 322 -18.38 -11.33 -21.05
CA ARG A 322 -19.72 -10.82 -21.39
C ARG A 322 -20.81 -11.61 -20.65
N GLY A 323 -21.53 -10.93 -19.78
CA GLY A 323 -22.59 -11.53 -18.94
C GLY A 323 -22.09 -12.11 -17.61
N GLN A 324 -20.80 -12.03 -17.32
CA GLN A 324 -20.21 -12.42 -16.02
C GLN A 324 -19.98 -11.22 -15.10
N TYR A 325 -19.65 -10.05 -15.66
CA TYR A 325 -19.42 -8.83 -14.89
C TYR A 325 -20.54 -7.81 -15.10
N ASP A 326 -20.94 -7.15 -14.01
CA ASP A 326 -21.82 -5.99 -14.00
C ASP A 326 -21.09 -4.72 -14.50
N ALA A 327 -19.78 -4.64 -14.20
CA ALA A 327 -18.91 -3.56 -14.63
C ALA A 327 -17.45 -4.01 -14.71
N VAL A 328 -16.71 -3.46 -15.69
CA VAL A 328 -15.26 -3.58 -15.81
C VAL A 328 -14.64 -2.19 -15.90
N PHE A 329 -13.75 -1.87 -14.97
CA PHE A 329 -13.15 -0.53 -14.85
C PHE A 329 -11.77 -0.58 -14.19
N MET A 330 -11.00 0.49 -14.34
CA MET A 330 -9.69 0.65 -13.70
C MET A 330 -9.84 1.32 -12.34
N SER A 331 -9.09 0.86 -11.33
CA SER A 331 -9.02 1.53 -10.02
C SER A 331 -7.87 2.55 -9.96
N GLY A 332 -8.10 3.70 -9.32
CA GLY A 332 -7.11 4.78 -9.16
C GLY A 332 -6.55 5.27 -10.49
N SER A 333 -5.24 5.49 -10.56
CA SER A 333 -4.51 5.77 -11.81
C SER A 333 -4.03 4.49 -12.52
N GLY A 334 -4.59 3.33 -12.17
CA GLY A 334 -4.11 2.03 -12.62
C GLY A 334 -2.90 1.49 -11.84
N SER A 335 -2.41 0.30 -12.18
CA SER A 335 -2.77 -0.51 -13.36
C SER A 335 -3.81 -1.62 -13.14
N THR A 336 -4.44 -1.74 -11.97
CA THR A 336 -5.46 -2.79 -11.76
C THR A 336 -6.75 -2.52 -12.53
N ILE A 337 -7.21 -3.51 -13.29
CA ILE A 337 -8.56 -3.62 -13.82
C ILE A 337 -9.40 -4.45 -12.83
N VAL A 338 -10.59 -3.97 -12.52
CA VAL A 338 -11.58 -4.58 -11.63
C VAL A 338 -12.74 -5.06 -12.50
N GLY A 339 -13.10 -6.33 -12.39
CA GLY A 339 -14.37 -6.88 -12.87
C GLY A 339 -15.29 -7.14 -11.67
N ILE A 340 -16.41 -6.42 -11.56
CA ILE A 340 -17.40 -6.60 -10.48
C ILE A 340 -18.51 -7.53 -10.95
N GLY A 341 -19.00 -8.41 -10.08
CA GLY A 341 -20.12 -9.33 -10.32
C GLY A 341 -19.69 -10.80 -10.39
N SER A 342 -18.40 -11.07 -10.63
CA SER A 342 -17.82 -12.41 -10.63
C SER A 342 -16.40 -12.38 -10.03
N PRO A 343 -16.01 -13.39 -9.24
CA PRO A 343 -14.65 -13.50 -8.71
C PRO A 343 -13.66 -14.00 -9.77
N ASP A 344 -14.15 -14.65 -10.82
CA ASP A 344 -13.35 -15.42 -11.77
C ASP A 344 -12.82 -14.51 -12.88
N PRO A 345 -11.49 -14.39 -13.08
CA PRO A 345 -10.91 -13.78 -14.27
C PRO A 345 -11.31 -14.54 -15.54
N PRO A 346 -11.41 -13.90 -16.72
CA PRO A 346 -11.75 -14.62 -17.95
C PRO A 346 -10.65 -15.61 -18.35
N GLN A 347 -11.04 -16.75 -18.93
CA GLN A 347 -10.15 -17.88 -19.20
C GLN A 347 -8.86 -17.54 -19.96
N PHE A 348 -8.90 -16.58 -20.90
CA PHE A 348 -7.71 -16.19 -21.68
C PHE A 348 -6.56 -15.65 -20.82
N ILE A 349 -6.83 -15.16 -19.61
CA ILE A 349 -5.80 -14.70 -18.66
C ILE A 349 -4.88 -15.87 -18.26
N TYR A 350 -5.42 -17.08 -18.18
CA TYR A 350 -4.66 -18.29 -17.85
C TYR A 350 -4.01 -18.94 -19.07
N ASP A 351 -4.65 -18.83 -20.23
CA ASP A 351 -4.23 -19.54 -21.44
C ASP A 351 -3.14 -18.79 -22.22
N ASP A 352 -3.15 -17.46 -22.20
CA ASP A 352 -2.21 -16.64 -22.97
C ASP A 352 -0.91 -16.37 -22.19
N GLU A 353 0.22 -16.71 -22.80
CA GLU A 353 1.57 -16.41 -22.27
C GLU A 353 1.82 -14.91 -21.99
N GLU A 354 1.09 -14.00 -22.65
CA GLU A 354 1.16 -12.55 -22.38
C GLU A 354 0.74 -12.21 -20.93
N TYR A 355 -0.13 -13.02 -20.32
CA TYR A 355 -0.73 -12.75 -19.01
C TYR A 355 -0.31 -13.70 -17.89
N LYS A 356 0.65 -14.60 -18.14
CA LYS A 356 1.08 -15.61 -17.18
C LYS A 356 1.56 -15.05 -15.83
N ASP A 357 2.10 -13.85 -15.82
CA ASP A 357 2.63 -13.19 -14.62
C ASP A 357 1.72 -12.05 -14.12
N VAL A 358 0.46 -12.00 -14.58
CA VAL A 358 -0.54 -11.06 -14.08
C VAL A 358 -0.86 -11.43 -12.64
N PHE A 359 -0.92 -10.41 -11.78
CA PHE A 359 -1.43 -10.59 -10.43
C PHE A 359 -2.94 -10.69 -10.47
N LEU A 360 -3.48 -11.75 -9.88
CA LEU A 360 -4.90 -12.03 -9.77
C LEU A 360 -5.29 -12.12 -8.30
N SER A 361 -6.40 -11.50 -7.94
CA SER A 361 -7.01 -11.65 -6.62
C SER A 361 -8.51 -11.54 -6.72
N GLU A 362 -9.22 -12.45 -6.06
CA GLU A 362 -10.60 -12.20 -5.68
C GLU A 362 -10.64 -11.13 -4.59
N ALA A 363 -11.68 -10.31 -4.59
CA ALA A 363 -12.00 -9.44 -3.48
C ALA A 363 -13.51 -9.29 -3.28
N ASN A 364 -13.88 -8.78 -2.11
CA ASN A 364 -15.21 -8.36 -1.72
C ASN A 364 -15.11 -6.99 -1.06
N PHE A 365 -16.22 -6.28 -0.95
CA PHE A 365 -16.27 -5.03 -0.21
C PHE A 365 -16.12 -5.29 1.30
N LEU A 366 -15.44 -4.37 1.98
CA LEU A 366 -15.14 -4.48 3.41
C LEU A 366 -15.53 -3.20 4.14
N THR A 367 -16.08 -3.35 5.34
CA THR A 367 -16.36 -2.27 6.28
C THR A 367 -15.70 -2.54 7.62
N ARG A 368 -15.76 -1.55 8.51
CA ARG A 368 -15.39 -1.72 9.91
C ARG A 368 -16.25 -0.84 10.81
N GLU A 369 -16.31 -1.23 12.08
CA GLU A 369 -16.93 -0.44 13.12
C GLU A 369 -16.02 0.72 13.56
N ALA A 370 -16.63 1.80 14.04
CA ALA A 370 -15.90 2.93 14.62
C ALA A 370 -14.99 2.47 15.78
N ASN A 371 -13.80 3.04 15.88
CA ASN A 371 -12.77 2.67 16.87
C ASN A 371 -12.26 1.21 16.78
N GLN A 372 -12.60 0.45 15.74
CA GLN A 372 -11.95 -0.82 15.42
C GLN A 372 -11.10 -0.63 14.16
N TRP A 373 -10.05 -1.43 13.99
CA TRP A 373 -9.33 -1.50 12.72
C TRP A 373 -9.95 -2.57 11.82
N TYR A 374 -9.72 -2.46 10.50
CA TYR A 374 -10.13 -3.49 9.55
C TYR A 374 -9.54 -4.85 9.92
N LYS A 375 -10.33 -5.90 9.72
CA LYS A 375 -9.93 -7.29 9.95
C LYS A 375 -9.71 -7.97 8.62
N GLU A 376 -8.69 -8.81 8.54
CA GLU A 376 -8.50 -9.70 7.40
C GLU A 376 -9.72 -10.64 7.34
N PRO A 377 -10.42 -10.74 6.20
CA PRO A 377 -11.52 -11.68 6.07
C PRO A 377 -10.99 -13.12 6.23
N ALA A 378 -11.78 -13.97 6.86
CA ALA A 378 -11.45 -15.38 6.97
C ALA A 378 -11.33 -15.98 5.56
N SER A 379 -10.19 -16.59 5.25
CA SER A 379 -9.97 -17.26 3.98
C SER A 379 -11.10 -18.25 3.72
N ALA A 380 -11.84 -18.12 2.61
CA ALA A 380 -12.92 -19.04 2.23
C ALA A 380 -12.42 -20.45 1.83
N SER A 381 -11.18 -20.80 2.18
CA SER A 381 -10.54 -22.10 1.95
C SER A 381 -10.34 -22.85 3.27
N ALA A 382 -11.43 -23.17 3.94
CA ALA A 382 -11.48 -24.24 4.94
C ALA A 382 -12.76 -25.03 4.68
N THR A 383 -12.73 -25.90 3.67
CA THR A 383 -13.66 -27.01 3.57
C THR A 383 -13.57 -27.80 4.87
N CYS A 384 -14.59 -27.63 5.74
CA CYS A 384 -14.87 -28.56 6.83
C CYS A 384 -15.09 -29.94 6.22
N SER A 385 -14.04 -30.76 6.21
CA SER A 385 -14.22 -32.21 6.12
C SER A 385 -15.09 -32.63 7.31
N PRO A 386 -16.19 -33.38 7.10
CA PRO A 386 -16.96 -33.91 8.21
C PRO A 386 -16.06 -34.84 9.03
N PRO A 387 -16.22 -34.90 10.37
CA PRO A 387 -15.48 -35.84 11.18
C PRO A 387 -15.82 -37.26 10.73
N ASN A 388 -14.81 -38.00 10.28
CA ASN A 388 -14.89 -39.44 10.08
C ASN A 388 -15.15 -40.08 11.45
N ASP A 389 -16.40 -40.44 11.69
CA ASP A 389 -16.82 -41.24 12.84
C ASP A 389 -16.32 -42.68 12.62
N PHE A 390 -15.12 -42.96 13.14
CA PHE A 390 -14.64 -44.32 13.35
C PHE A 390 -15.10 -44.79 14.73
N SER A 391 -16.38 -45.12 14.87
CA SER A 391 -16.85 -45.99 15.95
C SER A 391 -16.94 -47.42 15.43
N ARG A 392 -15.98 -48.24 15.86
CA ARG A 392 -15.93 -49.69 15.66
C ARG A 392 -17.16 -50.34 16.27
N ASP A 393 -17.97 -50.97 15.42
CA ASP A 393 -18.88 -52.03 15.84
C ASP A 393 -18.08 -53.28 16.20
N PHE A 394 -18.15 -53.67 17.47
CA PHE A 394 -17.93 -55.04 17.90
C PHE A 394 -19.04 -55.42 18.87
N SER A 395 -19.90 -56.32 18.39
CA SER A 395 -20.57 -57.41 19.12
C SER A 395 -21.45 -57.06 20.32
N GLN A 396 -22.75 -57.37 20.21
CA GLN A 396 -23.36 -58.46 20.99
C GLN A 396 -24.72 -58.91 20.42
N SER A 397 -24.87 -60.22 20.47
CA SER A 397 -25.95 -61.08 20.01
C SER A 397 -27.21 -61.01 20.91
N ILE A 398 -28.26 -61.73 20.48
CA ILE A 398 -29.50 -62.11 21.22
C ILE A 398 -30.58 -61.02 21.09
N GLU A 399 -31.75 -61.22 20.46
CA GLU A 399 -32.66 -62.37 20.37
C GLU A 399 -33.49 -62.30 19.08
#